data_AF-A0A377PLZ4-F1
#
_entry.id   AF-A0A377PLZ4-F1
#
_cell.length_a   1.000
_cell.length_b   1.000
_cell.length_c   1.000
_cell.angle_alpha   90.00
_cell.angle_beta   90.00
_cell.angle_gamma   90.00
#
_symmetry.space_group_name_H-M   'P 1'
#
loop_
_entity.id
_entity.type
_entity.pdbx_description
1 polymer ?
#
loop_
_entity_poly.entity_id
_entity_poly.type
_entity_poly.pdbx_seq_one_letter_code
_entity_poly.pdbx_strand_id
1 'polypeptide(L)'
;MLSVVRNIDDYRTQERPVEKPEATGKGFALIHRQFMDSRLYKDSQAVHLWLHLILKANYAPAIVNTDIGEMMVGRGQMITGRPTLVSETFIPDNKVKSLLRSFGVERHVENRSYGEKIQPDYHPKI
;
A
#
# COMPACT_ATOMS: atom_id res chain seq x y z
N MET A 1 -24.76 17.04 51.97
CA MET A 1 -24.26 16.51 50.69
C MET A 1 -23.68 17.71 49.93
N LEU A 2 -22.36 17.88 49.92
CA LEU A 2 -21.72 19.02 49.23
C LEU A 2 -21.62 18.70 47.74
N SER A 3 -22.26 19.51 46.92
CA SER A 3 -22.14 19.48 45.45
C SER A 3 -20.75 19.97 45.06
N VAL A 4 -19.95 19.09 44.43
CA VAL A 4 -18.70 19.50 43.79
C VAL A 4 -19.05 20.06 42.42
N VAL A 5 -19.09 21.38 42.30
CA VAL A 5 -19.16 22.06 41.01
C VAL A 5 -17.75 22.01 40.40
N ARG A 6 -17.57 21.25 39.31
CA ARG A 6 -16.32 21.24 38.53
C ARG A 6 -16.40 22.28 37.42
N ASN A 7 -15.37 23.10 37.29
CA ASN A 7 -15.34 24.17 36.30
C ASN A 7 -14.98 23.57 34.93
N ILE A 8 -15.61 24.06 33.86
CA ILE A 8 -15.34 23.60 32.50
C ILE A 8 -13.89 23.95 32.07
N ASP A 9 -13.30 24.97 32.68
CA ASP A 9 -11.91 25.35 32.49
C ASP A 9 -10.91 24.31 33.05
N ASP A 10 -11.33 23.42 33.96
CA ASP A 10 -10.49 22.32 34.44
C ASP A 10 -10.26 21.25 33.35
N TYR A 11 -11.01 21.31 32.25
CA TYR A 11 -10.83 20.48 31.06
C TYR A 11 -9.95 21.14 30.00
N ARG A 12 -9.26 22.25 30.30
CA ARG A 12 -8.25 22.84 29.41
C ARG A 12 -7.18 21.79 29.13
N THR A 13 -7.32 21.21 27.94
CA THR A 13 -6.42 20.34 27.21
C THR A 13 -5.13 20.04 27.95
N GLN A 14 -5.12 18.94 28.72
CA GLN A 14 -3.90 18.16 28.78
C GLN A 14 -3.61 17.77 27.33
N GLU A 15 -2.74 18.52 26.67
CA GLU A 15 -2.08 18.08 25.46
C GLU A 15 -1.30 16.84 25.86
N ARG A 16 -1.98 15.69 25.93
CA ARG A 16 -1.33 14.40 26.01
C ARG A 16 -0.39 14.42 24.82
N PRO A 17 0.93 14.33 25.01
CA PRO A 17 1.84 14.16 23.91
C PRO A 17 1.25 13.00 23.12
N VAL A 18 0.80 13.26 21.89
CA VAL A 18 0.44 12.17 21.00
C VAL A 18 1.76 11.43 20.86
N GLU A 19 1.89 10.29 21.55
CA GLU A 19 3.07 9.44 21.46
C GLU A 19 3.28 9.21 19.98
N LYS A 20 4.27 9.92 19.41
CA LYS A 20 4.64 9.70 18.02
C LYS A 20 5.09 8.26 18.01
N PRO A 21 4.39 7.37 17.30
CA PRO A 21 4.67 5.96 17.40
C PRO A 21 6.15 5.78 17.05
N GLU A 22 6.88 5.11 17.95
CA GLU A 22 8.33 4.98 17.82
C GLU A 22 8.66 4.48 16.41
N ALA A 23 9.63 5.13 15.77
CA ALA A 23 10.04 4.83 14.41
C ALA A 23 10.73 3.45 14.39
N THR A 24 9.96 2.37 14.43
CA THR A 24 10.38 0.96 14.40
C THR A 24 10.92 0.53 13.03
N GLY A 25 11.42 1.48 12.23
CA GLY A 25 12.15 1.25 10.97
C GLY A 25 11.30 0.91 9.74
N LYS A 26 9.97 0.71 9.87
CA LYS A 26 9.10 0.34 8.73
C LYS A 26 8.17 1.46 8.24
N GLY A 27 8.15 2.60 8.92
CA GLY A 27 7.28 3.73 8.60
C GLY A 27 5.80 3.49 8.92
N PHE A 28 4.96 4.50 8.68
CA PHE A 28 3.50 4.43 8.89
C PHE A 28 2.76 4.78 7.61
N ALA A 29 1.62 4.13 7.40
CA ALA A 29 0.64 4.48 6.37
C ALA A 29 -0.61 5.07 7.05
N LEU A 30 -1.01 6.27 6.65
CA LEU A 30 -2.23 6.92 7.11
C LEU A 30 -3.33 6.74 6.06
N ILE A 31 -4.53 6.36 6.49
CA ILE A 31 -5.70 6.19 5.62
C ILE A 31 -6.76 7.19 6.05
N HIS A 32 -7.27 7.97 5.10
CA HIS A 32 -8.34 8.92 5.37
C HIS A 32 -9.67 8.19 5.61
N ARG A 33 -10.46 8.61 6.62
CA ARG A 33 -11.69 7.90 7.04
C ARG A 33 -12.78 7.88 5.96
N GLN A 34 -12.78 8.85 5.05
CA GLN A 34 -13.67 8.87 3.87
C GLN A 34 -13.49 7.65 2.96
N PHE A 35 -12.39 6.89 3.10
CA PHE A 35 -12.22 5.60 2.44
C PHE A 35 -13.39 4.63 2.73
N MET A 36 -14.03 4.72 3.90
CA MET A 36 -15.20 3.90 4.26
C MET A 36 -16.42 4.13 3.36
N ASP A 37 -16.47 5.26 2.67
CA ASP A 37 -17.53 5.63 1.73
C ASP A 37 -17.27 5.08 0.32
N SER A 38 -16.05 4.58 0.04
CA SER A 38 -15.70 4.00 -1.25
C SER A 38 -16.43 2.67 -1.50
N ARG A 39 -16.70 2.37 -2.78
CA ARG A 39 -17.21 1.06 -3.19
C ARG A 39 -16.22 -0.05 -2.87
N LEU A 40 -14.92 0.25 -2.93
CA LEU A 40 -13.83 -0.64 -2.56
C LEU A 40 -13.99 -1.14 -1.12
N TYR A 41 -14.36 -0.26 -0.18
CA TYR A 41 -14.56 -0.62 1.23
C TYR A 41 -15.65 -1.68 1.47
N LYS A 42 -16.60 -1.84 0.53
CA LYS A 42 -17.68 -2.84 0.64
C LYS A 42 -17.27 -4.23 0.17
N ASP A 43 -16.11 -4.38 -0.46
CA ASP A 43 -15.55 -5.67 -0.89
C ASP A 43 -14.33 -6.00 0.00
N SER A 44 -14.47 -6.98 0.88
CA SER A 44 -13.43 -7.34 1.85
C SER A 44 -12.12 -7.79 1.18
N GLN A 45 -12.19 -8.45 0.02
CA GLN A 45 -11.01 -8.83 -0.74
C GLN A 45 -10.37 -7.62 -1.42
N ALA A 46 -11.17 -6.65 -1.88
CA ALA A 46 -10.65 -5.39 -2.39
C ALA A 46 -9.92 -4.60 -1.30
N VAL A 47 -10.50 -4.49 -0.09
CA VAL A 47 -9.87 -3.83 1.06
C VAL A 47 -8.57 -4.53 1.43
N HIS A 48 -8.59 -5.86 1.54
CA HIS A 48 -7.40 -6.64 1.87
C HIS A 48 -6.29 -6.42 0.84
N LEU A 49 -6.59 -6.54 -0.47
CA LEU A 49 -5.59 -6.33 -1.51
C LEU A 49 -5.05 -4.90 -1.50
N TRP A 50 -5.92 -3.90 -1.37
CA TRP A 50 -5.50 -2.49 -1.36
C TRP A 50 -4.60 -2.18 -0.15
N LEU A 51 -4.96 -2.65 1.04
CA LEU A 51 -4.14 -2.50 2.24
C LEU A 51 -2.80 -3.22 2.09
N HIS A 52 -2.80 -4.43 1.53
CA HIS A 52 -1.58 -5.19 1.26
C HIS A 52 -0.61 -4.41 0.37
N LEU A 53 -1.11 -3.78 -0.70
CA LEU A 53 -0.29 -2.95 -1.59
C LEU A 53 0.33 -1.75 -0.86
N ILE A 54 -0.44 -1.06 -0.01
CA ILE A 54 0.07 0.08 0.77
C ILE A 54 1.16 -0.33 1.74
N LEU A 55 0.97 -1.47 2.43
CA LEU A 55 1.92 -1.96 3.42
C LEU A 55 3.18 -2.54 2.77
N LYS A 56 3.07 -3.06 1.54
CA LYS A 56 4.19 -3.63 0.78
C LYS A 56 4.98 -2.56 0.01
N ALA A 57 4.40 -1.39 -0.21
CA ALA A 57 5.09 -0.26 -0.83
C ALA A 57 6.29 0.19 0.02
N ASN A 58 7.38 0.53 -0.65
CA ASN A 58 8.62 0.96 0.00
C ASN A 58 8.38 2.23 0.84
N TYR A 59 8.83 2.22 2.10
CA TYR A 59 8.77 3.42 2.94
C TYR A 59 9.89 4.43 2.59
N ALA A 60 11.00 3.96 2.01
CA ALA A 60 12.13 4.74 1.52
C ALA A 60 12.68 4.11 0.22
N PRO A 61 13.34 4.88 -0.67
CA PRO A 61 13.91 4.34 -1.89
C PRO A 61 14.86 3.16 -1.64
N ALA A 62 14.77 2.10 -2.44
CA ALA A 62 15.61 0.92 -2.33
C ALA A 62 15.87 0.28 -3.70
N ILE A 63 17.07 -0.31 -3.86
CA ILE A 63 17.39 -1.16 -5.02
C ILE A 63 16.79 -2.53 -4.75
N VAL A 64 16.00 -3.04 -5.68
CA VAL A 64 15.45 -4.40 -5.63
C VAL A 64 15.97 -5.21 -6.80
N ASN A 65 16.35 -6.46 -6.52
CA ASN A 65 16.75 -7.41 -7.55
C ASN A 65 15.50 -8.00 -8.20
N THR A 66 15.43 -7.89 -9.53
CA THR A 66 14.36 -8.48 -10.33
C THR A 66 14.95 -9.35 -11.44
N ASP A 67 14.12 -10.15 -12.09
CA ASP A 67 14.56 -11.03 -13.20
C ASP A 67 15.08 -10.26 -14.42
N ILE A 68 14.85 -8.94 -14.49
CA ILE A 68 15.36 -8.03 -15.54
C ILE A 68 16.53 -7.16 -15.07
N GLY A 69 17.05 -7.41 -13.87
CA GLY A 69 18.16 -6.69 -13.27
C GLY A 69 17.79 -5.90 -12.02
N GLU A 70 18.76 -5.12 -11.53
CA GLU A 70 18.57 -4.20 -10.41
C GLU A 70 17.68 -3.02 -10.81
N MET A 71 16.63 -2.77 -10.03
CA MET A 71 15.73 -1.64 -10.26
C MET A 71 15.64 -0.75 -9.02
N MET A 72 15.71 0.56 -9.24
CA MET A 72 15.45 1.55 -8.20
C MET A 72 13.94 1.67 -7.99
N VAL A 73 13.47 1.40 -6.78
CA VAL A 73 12.06 1.54 -6.38
C VAL A 73 11.95 2.63 -5.33
N GLY A 74 11.26 3.71 -5.67
CA GLY A 74 11.08 4.88 -4.81
C GLY A 74 10.12 4.63 -3.65
N ARG A 75 10.00 5.63 -2.77
CA ARG A 75 9.00 5.63 -1.69
C ARG A 75 7.58 5.55 -2.27
N GLY A 76 6.73 4.71 -1.68
CA GLY A 76 5.36 4.48 -2.11
C GLY A 76 5.25 3.58 -3.35
N GLN A 77 6.36 3.04 -3.84
CA GLN A 77 6.39 2.13 -4.99
C GLN A 77 6.75 0.71 -4.54
N MET A 78 6.37 -0.27 -5.35
CA MET A 78 6.74 -1.67 -5.18
C MET A 78 6.79 -2.36 -6.55
N ILE A 79 7.56 -3.44 -6.64
CA ILE A 79 7.54 -4.36 -7.78
C ILE A 79 6.96 -5.68 -7.28
N THR A 80 5.94 -6.19 -7.98
CA THR A 80 5.34 -7.49 -7.63
C THR A 80 4.66 -8.12 -8.85
N GLY A 81 4.56 -9.45 -8.85
CA GLY A 81 3.78 -10.20 -9.83
C GLY A 81 2.40 -10.57 -9.29
N ARG A 82 1.44 -10.82 -10.20
CA ARG A 82 0.13 -11.37 -9.82
C ARG A 82 0.25 -12.70 -9.03
N PRO A 83 1.11 -13.67 -9.40
CA PRO A 83 1.28 -14.90 -8.63
C PRO A 83 1.70 -14.65 -7.18
N THR A 84 2.60 -13.70 -6.95
CA THR A 84 3.03 -13.28 -5.60
C THR A 84 1.87 -12.70 -4.80
N LEU A 85 1.05 -11.84 -5.42
CA LEU A 85 -0.13 -11.28 -4.77
C LEU A 85 -1.15 -12.36 -4.40
N VAL A 86 -1.38 -13.33 -5.29
CA VAL A 86 -2.26 -14.47 -5.02
C VAL A 86 -1.74 -15.29 -3.83
N SER A 87 -0.43 -15.61 -3.80
CA SER A 87 0.15 -16.40 -2.72
C SER A 87 0.15 -15.67 -1.37
N GLU A 88 0.34 -14.35 -1.36
CA GLU A 88 0.41 -13.57 -0.11
C GLU A 88 -0.97 -13.22 0.45
N THR A 89 -1.96 -13.00 -0.42
CA THR A 89 -3.30 -12.52 0.00
C THR A 89 -4.36 -13.62 0.00
N PHE A 90 -4.07 -14.78 -0.61
CA PHE A 90 -5.03 -15.86 -0.88
C PHE A 90 -6.26 -15.45 -1.69
N ILE A 91 -6.20 -14.30 -2.37
CA ILE A 91 -7.25 -13.85 -3.28
C ILE A 91 -7.07 -14.57 -4.63
N PRO A 92 -8.12 -15.16 -5.23
CA PRO A 92 -8.00 -15.86 -6.51
C PRO A 92 -7.44 -14.98 -7.63
N ASP A 93 -6.61 -15.54 -8.53
CA ASP A 93 -5.93 -14.76 -9.60
C ASP A 93 -6.89 -13.91 -10.44
N ASN A 94 -8.02 -14.48 -10.85
CA ASN A 94 -9.04 -13.76 -11.62
C ASN A 94 -9.58 -12.53 -10.86
N LYS A 95 -9.73 -12.66 -9.54
CA LYS A 95 -10.19 -11.57 -8.67
C LYS A 95 -9.08 -10.53 -8.48
N VAL A 96 -7.83 -10.94 -8.22
CA VAL A 96 -6.67 -10.03 -8.15
C VAL A 96 -6.56 -9.21 -9.44
N LYS A 97 -6.63 -9.85 -10.61
CA LYS A 97 -6.58 -9.18 -11.93
C LYS A 97 -7.69 -8.14 -12.07
N SER A 98 -8.92 -8.50 -11.71
CA SER A 98 -10.08 -7.62 -11.78
C SER A 98 -9.92 -6.40 -10.86
N LEU A 99 -9.50 -6.63 -9.60
CA LEU A 99 -9.31 -5.59 -8.61
C LEU A 99 -8.19 -4.60 -8.98
N LEU A 100 -7.03 -5.11 -9.43
CA LEU A 100 -5.93 -4.24 -9.89
C LEU A 100 -6.36 -3.33 -11.04
N ARG A 101 -7.20 -3.83 -11.95
CA ARG A 101 -7.79 -3.01 -13.03
C ARG A 101 -8.71 -1.92 -12.47
N SER A 102 -9.58 -2.25 -11.52
CA SER A 102 -10.48 -1.28 -10.88
C SER A 102 -9.70 -0.20 -10.12
N PHE A 103 -8.64 -0.55 -9.39
CA PHE A 103 -7.80 0.41 -8.67
C PHE A 103 -7.11 1.41 -9.61
N GLY A 104 -6.72 0.96 -10.81
CA GLY A 104 -6.15 1.83 -11.84
C GLY A 104 -7.15 2.84 -12.39
N VAL A 105 -8.39 2.41 -12.64
CA VAL A 105 -9.48 3.28 -13.11
C VAL A 105 -9.82 4.35 -12.07
N GLU A 106 -9.87 3.96 -10.79
CA GLU A 106 -10.18 4.84 -9.66
C GLU A 106 -8.98 5.69 -9.20
N ARG A 107 -7.82 5.58 -9.88
CA ARG A 107 -6.55 6.28 -9.56
C ARG A 107 -6.01 6.01 -8.15
N HIS A 108 -6.38 4.88 -7.56
CA HIS A 108 -5.84 4.42 -6.29
C HIS A 108 -4.42 3.85 -6.43
N VAL A 109 -4.09 3.28 -7.59
CA VAL A 109 -2.78 2.73 -7.92
C VAL A 109 -2.44 3.06 -9.37
N GLU A 110 -1.21 3.45 -9.65
CA GLU A 110 -0.68 3.52 -11.01
C GLU A 110 0.12 2.25 -11.30
N ASN A 111 -0.30 1.48 -12.31
CA ASN A 111 0.40 0.27 -12.72
C ASN A 111 1.33 0.59 -13.90
N ARG A 112 2.62 0.28 -13.74
CA ARG A 112 3.59 0.23 -14.85
C ARG A 112 4.00 -1.20 -15.09
N SER A 113 3.74 -1.68 -16.31
CA SER A 113 4.22 -2.99 -16.75
C SER A 113 5.66 -2.86 -17.22
N TYR A 114 6.57 -3.62 -16.61
CA TYR A 114 7.92 -3.80 -17.12
C TYR A 114 7.93 -5.14 -17.87
N GLY A 115 7.86 -5.09 -19.21
CA GLY A 115 7.90 -6.30 -20.03
C GLY A 115 7.52 -6.11 -21.50
N GLU A 116 8.48 -5.69 -22.31
CA GLU A 116 8.74 -6.38 -23.58
C GLU A 116 10.07 -7.12 -23.42
N LYS A 117 10.11 -8.38 -23.84
CA LYS A 117 11.36 -9.15 -23.87
C LYS A 117 12.30 -8.44 -24.84
N ILE A 118 13.44 -7.91 -24.39
CA ILE A 118 14.55 -7.70 -25.30
C ILE A 118 15.00 -9.10 -25.69
N GLN A 119 14.67 -9.53 -26.91
CA GLN A 119 15.33 -10.67 -27.52
C GLN A 119 16.82 -10.31 -27.57
N PRO A 120 17.72 -11.07 -26.93
CA PRO A 120 19.13 -10.88 -27.18
C PRO A 120 19.36 -11.19 -28.66
N ASP A 121 19.95 -10.24 -29.36
CA ASP A 121 20.20 -10.26 -30.80
C ASP A 121 20.69 -11.64 -31.25
N TYR A 122 19.86 -12.33 -32.03
CA TYR A 122 20.27 -13.55 -32.71
C TYR A 122 21.27 -13.16 -33.80
N HIS A 123 22.56 -13.26 -33.49
CA HIS A 123 23.62 -13.30 -34.50
C HIS A 123 23.69 -14.73 -35.05
N PRO A 124 23.24 -15.00 -36.30
CA PRO A 124 23.53 -16.26 -36.94
C PRO A 124 25.05 -16.38 -37.07
N LYS A 125 25.61 -17.48 -36.54
CA LYS A 125 26.96 -17.89 -36.92
C LYS A 125 26.90 -18.34 -38.37
N ILE A 126 27.77 -17.73 -39.17
CA ILE A 126 28.04 -18.07 -40.58
C ILE A 126 28.46 -19.54 -40.67
#